data_AF-A0A1Q7AEP2-F1
#
_entry.id   AF-A0A1Q7AEP2-F1
#
_cell.length_a   1.000
_cell.length_b   1.000
_cell.length_c   1.000
_cell.angle_alpha   90.00
_cell.angle_beta   90.00
_cell.angle_gamma   90.00
#
_symmetry.space_group_name_H-M   'P 1'
#
loop_
_entity.id
_entity.type
_entity.pdbx_description
1 polymer ?
#
loop_
_entity_poly.entity_id
_entity_poly.type
_entity_poly.pdbx_seq_one_letter_code
_entity_poly.pdbx_strand_id
1 'polypeptide(L)'
;MNIGFDAHLVLVGDGSELRPGGRMLAAGGRIHVTGHVSDEAIGEYLAAADVCLCLRWPTALETSASWLHCLAARKATVISDLAHLVDIPASVALRVDLVDEDESLFAAMQQLAERSALRDELAAAGHAYWRAHHTLEATASDYRRVIDLARARAAPVVTDLPPHFVEDYTRAARERTGALGLTLDILRAG
;
A
#
# COMPACT_ATOMS: atom_id res chain seq x y z
N MET A 1 32.22 7.96 0.70
CA MET A 1 32.09 9.26 1.38
C MET A 1 31.34 9.00 2.68
N ASN A 2 31.99 9.18 3.84
CA ASN A 2 31.37 8.89 5.14
C ASN A 2 30.61 10.15 5.58
N ILE A 3 29.29 10.16 5.42
CA ILE A 3 28.42 11.32 5.69
C ILE A 3 28.29 11.68 7.19
N GLY A 4 29.03 11.01 8.08
CA GLY A 4 29.06 11.33 9.52
C GLY A 4 27.84 10.85 10.32
N PHE A 5 26.84 10.24 9.66
CA PHE A 5 25.63 9.72 10.29
C PHE A 5 25.69 8.22 10.50
N ASP A 6 25.24 7.75 11.66
CA ASP A 6 25.14 6.33 11.96
C ASP A 6 23.82 5.74 11.42
N ALA A 7 23.71 5.62 10.10
CA ALA A 7 22.52 5.10 9.44
C ALA A 7 22.56 3.57 9.26
N HIS A 8 21.43 2.94 9.55
CA HIS A 8 21.17 1.52 9.29
C HIS A 8 19.92 1.36 8.43
N LEU A 9 19.97 0.46 7.45
CA LEU A 9 18.83 0.04 6.65
C LEU A 9 18.30 -1.29 7.20
N VAL A 10 17.00 -1.34 7.52
CA VAL A 10 16.31 -2.58 7.90
C VAL A 10 15.27 -2.89 6.84
N LEU A 11 15.37 -4.07 6.24
CA LEU A 11 14.42 -4.63 5.29
C LEU A 11 13.57 -5.68 6.01
N VAL A 12 12.32 -5.31 6.26
CA VAL A 12 11.34 -6.16 6.92
C VAL A 12 10.59 -6.97 5.87
N GLY A 13 11.02 -8.19 5.63
CA GLY A 13 10.55 -9.05 4.54
C GLY A 13 11.63 -10.01 4.04
N ASP A 14 11.26 -10.94 3.17
CA ASP A 14 12.22 -11.94 2.63
C ASP A 14 13.28 -11.35 1.69
N GLY A 15 13.07 -10.12 1.22
CA GLY A 15 13.99 -9.40 0.33
C GLY A 15 14.24 -10.10 -1.00
N SER A 16 13.43 -11.10 -1.35
CA SER A 16 13.59 -11.92 -2.55
C SER A 16 13.43 -11.09 -3.83
N GLU A 17 12.49 -10.16 -3.83
CA GLU A 17 12.24 -9.19 -4.91
C GLU A 17 13.37 -8.19 -5.11
N LEU A 18 14.26 -8.02 -4.12
CA LEU A 18 15.39 -7.11 -4.23
C LEU A 18 16.60 -7.73 -4.95
N ARG A 19 16.57 -9.03 -5.34
CA ARG A 19 17.57 -9.65 -6.24
C ARG A 19 17.08 -10.89 -7.02
N PRO A 20 17.44 -11.05 -8.30
CA PRO A 20 17.81 -12.36 -8.80
C PRO A 20 19.20 -12.75 -8.22
N GLY A 21 19.22 -13.53 -7.14
CA GLY A 21 20.39 -14.36 -6.79
C GLY A 21 21.45 -13.84 -5.81
N GLY A 22 21.11 -13.13 -4.71
CA GLY A 22 22.14 -12.84 -3.70
C GLY A 22 21.62 -12.40 -2.33
N ARG A 23 22.12 -13.04 -1.28
CA ARG A 23 21.97 -12.55 0.10
C ARG A 23 22.53 -11.14 0.17
N MET A 24 21.73 -10.17 0.60
CA MET A 24 22.21 -8.80 0.81
C MET A 24 23.06 -8.74 2.09
N LEU A 25 24.33 -9.12 1.96
CA LEU A 25 25.42 -8.92 2.92
C LEU A 25 26.52 -8.17 2.13
N ALA A 26 27.10 -7.04 2.51
CA ALA A 26 26.92 -6.13 3.64
C ALA A 26 27.59 -4.79 3.26
N ALA A 27 26.90 -3.66 3.43
CA ALA A 27 27.58 -2.38 3.61
C ALA A 27 28.05 -2.30 5.08
N GLY A 28 29.13 -3.01 5.43
CA GLY A 28 29.77 -2.90 6.75
C GLY A 28 28.89 -3.18 7.98
N GLY A 29 27.89 -4.05 7.89
CA GLY A 29 26.97 -4.38 9.00
C GLY A 29 25.81 -3.40 9.20
N ARG A 30 25.58 -2.49 8.24
CA ARG A 30 24.52 -1.47 8.30
C ARG A 30 23.22 -1.85 7.60
N ILE A 31 23.18 -2.99 6.92
CA ILE A 31 21.99 -3.48 6.22
C ILE A 31 21.54 -4.76 6.91
N HIS A 32 20.28 -4.79 7.34
CA HIS A 32 19.65 -5.88 8.05
C HIS A 32 18.46 -6.40 7.24
N VAL A 33 18.36 -7.71 7.05
CA VAL A 33 17.22 -8.35 6.38
C VAL A 33 16.61 -9.34 7.36
N THR A 34 15.34 -9.16 7.70
CA THR A 34 14.70 -9.93 8.76
C THR A 34 14.12 -11.25 8.28
N GLY A 35 13.86 -11.39 6.98
CA GLY A 35 12.91 -12.39 6.50
C GLY A 35 11.47 -11.95 6.76
N HIS A 36 10.50 -12.81 6.43
CA HIS A 36 9.11 -12.56 6.80
C HIS A 36 8.97 -12.47 8.33
N VAL A 37 8.20 -11.49 8.81
CA VAL A 37 7.91 -11.27 10.23
C VAL A 37 6.41 -11.33 10.44
N SER A 38 5.96 -11.60 11.67
CA SER A 38 4.53 -11.56 11.97
C SER A 38 4.00 -10.13 11.97
N ASP A 39 2.69 -9.98 11.78
CA ASP A 39 2.03 -8.66 11.76
C ASP A 39 2.25 -7.90 13.07
N GLU A 40 2.30 -8.61 14.20
CA GLU A 40 2.57 -8.01 15.52
C GLU A 40 3.98 -7.39 15.59
N ALA A 41 4.97 -8.00 14.94
CA ALA A 41 6.35 -7.52 14.94
C ALA A 41 6.54 -6.28 14.06
N ILE A 42 5.66 -6.04 13.07
CA ILE A 42 5.75 -4.85 12.19
C ILE A 42 5.70 -3.57 13.02
N GLY A 43 4.86 -3.54 14.06
CA GLY A 43 4.75 -2.39 14.96
C GLY A 43 6.07 -2.05 15.65
N GLU A 44 6.85 -3.05 16.04
CA GLU A 44 8.16 -2.86 16.68
C GLU A 44 9.19 -2.29 15.71
N TYR A 45 9.23 -2.78 14.46
CA TYR A 45 10.10 -2.23 13.43
C TYR A 45 9.74 -0.81 13.05
N LEU A 46 8.44 -0.51 12.91
CA LEU A 46 7.98 0.85 12.70
C LEU A 46 8.39 1.73 13.89
N ALA A 47 8.17 1.29 15.12
CA ALA A 47 8.55 2.05 16.32
C ALA A 47 10.06 2.37 16.33
N ALA A 48 10.92 1.42 15.95
CA ALA A 48 12.37 1.58 15.89
C ALA A 48 12.87 2.43 14.71
N ALA A 49 12.07 2.61 13.66
CA ALA A 49 12.48 3.37 12.47
C ALA A 49 12.38 4.90 12.68
N ASP A 50 13.41 5.63 12.24
CA ASP A 50 13.37 7.11 12.14
C ASP A 50 12.64 7.58 10.88
N VAL A 51 12.81 6.83 9.78
CA VAL A 51 12.30 7.13 8.44
C VAL A 51 11.86 5.82 7.80
N CYS A 52 10.74 5.85 7.07
CA CYS A 52 10.28 4.70 6.29
C CYS A 52 10.34 5.00 4.79
N LEU A 53 10.96 4.09 4.04
CA LEU A 53 11.05 4.15 2.58
C LEU A 53 9.92 3.32 1.98
N CYS A 54 9.10 3.96 1.14
CA CYS A 54 7.97 3.35 0.46
C CYS A 54 8.10 3.58 -1.05
N LEU A 55 9.24 3.17 -1.61
CA LEU A 55 9.54 3.25 -3.04
C LEU A 55 8.80 2.13 -3.77
N ARG A 56 8.20 2.43 -4.92
CA ARG A 56 7.31 1.50 -5.65
C ARG A 56 7.47 1.60 -7.16
N TRP A 57 8.70 1.74 -7.63
CA TRP A 57 9.00 1.57 -9.05
C TRP A 57 9.50 0.14 -9.32
N PRO A 58 8.94 -0.57 -10.33
CA PRO A 58 7.74 -0.22 -11.10
C PRO A 58 6.46 -0.33 -10.26
N THR A 59 5.42 0.44 -10.63
CA THR A 59 4.15 0.50 -9.90
C THR A 59 3.03 -0.29 -10.60
N ALA A 60 2.10 -0.89 -9.84
CA ALA A 60 0.85 -1.42 -10.36
C ALA A 60 -0.34 -0.44 -10.21
N LEU A 61 -0.04 0.86 -9.98
CA LEU A 61 -0.99 1.97 -9.83
C LEU A 61 -1.94 1.85 -8.63
N GLU A 62 -1.51 1.15 -7.59
CA GLU A 62 -2.27 0.89 -6.38
C GLU A 62 -1.77 1.66 -5.15
N THR A 63 -2.67 1.86 -4.18
CA THR A 63 -2.30 2.46 -2.88
C THR A 63 -1.46 1.50 -2.06
N SER A 64 -0.40 2.01 -1.42
CA SER A 64 0.53 1.21 -0.62
C SER A 64 0.05 0.99 0.79
N ALA A 65 -0.32 -0.25 1.13
CA ALA A 65 -0.69 -0.63 2.49
C ALA A 65 0.45 -0.37 3.50
N SER A 66 1.69 -0.68 3.13
CA SER A 66 2.86 -0.43 3.98
C SER A 66 3.09 1.06 4.23
N TRP A 67 2.87 1.91 3.22
CA TRP A 67 2.95 3.36 3.39
C TRP A 67 1.87 3.88 4.34
N LEU A 68 0.63 3.40 4.21
CA LEU A 68 -0.45 3.76 5.14
C LEU A 68 -0.14 3.35 6.59
N HIS A 69 0.48 2.18 6.80
CA HIS A 69 0.96 1.78 8.13
C HIS A 69 2.03 2.74 8.67
N CYS A 70 2.96 3.21 7.83
CA CYS A 70 3.98 4.18 8.23
C CYS A 70 3.35 5.52 8.64
N LEU A 71 2.38 6.02 7.88
CA LEU A 71 1.64 7.25 8.21
C LEU A 71 0.84 7.09 9.51
N ALA A 72 0.16 5.96 9.68
CA ALA A 72 -0.56 5.63 10.92
C ALA A 72 0.40 5.63 12.13
N ALA A 73 1.59 5.06 11.96
CA ALA A 73 2.65 4.98 12.98
C ALA A 73 3.43 6.29 13.18
N ARG A 74 3.01 7.41 12.56
CA ARG A 74 3.67 8.73 12.66
C ARG A 74 5.14 8.68 12.25
N LYS A 75 5.42 8.07 11.11
CA LYS A 75 6.78 8.02 10.55
C LYS A 75 6.93 9.00 9.41
N ALA A 76 8.11 9.64 9.35
CA ALA A 76 8.51 10.40 8.18
C ALA A 76 8.72 9.43 7.02
N THR A 77 8.08 9.69 5.87
CA THR A 77 8.13 8.77 4.73
C THR A 77 8.75 9.40 3.50
N VAL A 78 9.45 8.56 2.73
CA VAL A 78 9.92 8.86 1.38
C VAL A 78 9.18 7.96 0.39
N ILE A 79 8.61 8.54 -0.66
CA ILE A 79 7.83 7.85 -1.70
C ILE A 79 8.39 8.13 -3.09
N SER A 80 8.13 7.24 -4.04
CA SER A 80 8.39 7.52 -5.47
C SER A 80 7.43 8.61 -5.98
N ASP A 81 7.91 9.54 -6.81
CA ASP A 81 7.06 10.58 -7.43
C ASP A 81 6.25 10.00 -8.59
N LEU A 82 5.12 9.37 -8.25
CA LEU A 82 4.26 8.65 -9.18
C LEU A 82 3.06 9.50 -9.58
N ALA A 83 2.64 9.41 -10.85
CA ALA A 83 1.55 10.21 -11.41
C ALA A 83 0.20 10.03 -10.66
N HIS A 84 -0.06 8.88 -10.05
CA HIS A 84 -1.29 8.64 -9.27
C HIS A 84 -1.20 9.17 -7.82
N LEU A 85 -0.07 9.75 -7.41
CA LEU A 85 0.15 10.35 -6.10
C LEU A 85 0.20 11.89 -6.16
N VAL A 86 -0.13 12.50 -7.30
CA VAL A 86 -0.09 13.97 -7.47
C VAL A 86 -1.00 14.72 -6.50
N ASP A 87 -2.11 14.12 -6.09
CA ASP A 87 -3.07 14.72 -5.15
C ASP A 87 -2.63 14.65 -3.69
N ILE A 88 -1.55 13.92 -3.39
CA ILE A 88 -0.99 13.85 -2.04
C ILE A 88 -0.27 15.17 -1.73
N PRO A 89 -0.64 15.90 -0.65
CA PRO A 89 0.04 17.15 -0.31
C PRO A 89 1.55 16.94 -0.12
N ALA A 90 2.37 17.86 -0.63
CA ALA A 90 3.83 17.77 -0.52
C ALA A 90 4.36 17.73 0.93
N SER A 91 3.55 18.16 1.90
CA SER A 91 3.87 18.09 3.32
C SER A 91 3.75 16.68 3.92
N VAL A 92 3.15 15.72 3.21
CA VAL A 92 2.87 14.36 3.74
C VAL A 92 4.08 13.43 3.64
N ALA A 93 4.89 13.59 2.59
CA ALA A 93 6.04 12.74 2.32
C ALA A 93 7.06 13.48 1.43
N LEU A 94 8.34 13.16 1.59
CA LEU A 94 9.33 13.51 0.57
C LEU A 94 9.15 12.61 -0.64
N ARG A 95 9.39 13.17 -1.82
CA ARG A 95 9.24 12.48 -3.10
C ARG A 95 10.59 12.31 -3.76
N VAL A 96 10.79 11.14 -4.36
CA VAL A 96 11.99 10.78 -5.10
C VAL A 96 11.65 10.77 -6.59
N ASP A 97 12.40 11.54 -7.37
CA ASP A 97 12.27 11.59 -8.83
C ASP A 97 12.64 10.22 -9.41
N LEU A 98 11.83 9.69 -10.32
CA LEU A 98 12.09 8.41 -10.98
C LEU A 98 13.18 8.49 -12.04
N VAL A 99 13.42 9.68 -12.62
CA VAL A 99 14.45 9.86 -13.65
C VAL A 99 15.84 9.82 -13.02
N ASP A 100 16.00 10.47 -11.86
CA ASP A 100 17.26 10.60 -11.11
C ASP A 100 17.13 10.00 -9.70
N GLU A 101 16.57 8.78 -9.61
CA GLU A 101 16.16 8.13 -8.34
C GLU A 101 17.29 8.06 -7.31
N ASP A 102 18.50 7.66 -7.71
CA ASP A 102 19.64 7.51 -6.80
C ASP A 102 20.04 8.83 -6.13
N GLU A 103 20.20 9.90 -6.92
CA GLU A 103 20.59 11.23 -6.43
C GLU A 103 19.46 11.87 -5.61
N SER A 104 18.23 11.72 -6.07
CA SER A 104 17.04 12.24 -5.40
C SER A 104 16.81 11.56 -4.05
N LEU A 105 16.96 10.22 -3.99
CA LEU A 105 16.89 9.45 -2.74
C LEU A 105 18.03 9.82 -1.80
N PHE A 106 19.26 9.95 -2.31
CA PHE A 106 20.40 10.38 -1.50
C PHE A 106 20.15 11.75 -0.86
N ALA A 107 19.71 12.73 -1.66
CA ALA A 107 19.40 14.07 -1.17
C ALA A 107 18.26 14.05 -0.13
N ALA A 108 17.19 13.28 -0.36
CA ALA A 108 16.10 13.13 0.60
C ALA A 108 16.60 12.54 1.93
N MET A 109 17.39 11.48 1.89
CA MET A 109 17.95 10.85 3.08
C MET A 109 18.93 11.74 3.83
N GLN A 110 19.74 12.51 3.12
CA GLN A 110 20.65 13.48 3.74
C GLN A 110 19.86 14.58 4.47
N GLN A 111 18.81 15.14 3.85
CA GLN A 111 17.94 16.12 4.50
C GLN A 111 17.28 15.56 5.76
N LEU A 112 16.78 14.34 5.69
CA LEU A 112 16.13 13.69 6.82
C LEU A 112 17.12 13.33 7.93
N ALA A 113 18.38 12.99 7.61
CA ALA A 113 19.42 12.75 8.59
C ALA A 113 19.82 14.04 9.33
N GLU A 114 19.99 15.15 8.58
CA GLU A 114 20.44 16.44 9.11
C GLU A 114 19.35 17.21 9.87
N ARG A 115 18.07 17.05 9.50
CA ARG A 115 16.97 17.91 9.98
C ARG A 115 15.91 17.11 10.72
N SER A 116 16.09 16.91 12.03
CA SER A 116 15.08 16.22 12.86
C SER A 116 13.71 16.91 12.84
N ALA A 117 13.67 18.24 12.83
CA ALA A 117 12.42 19.00 12.73
C ALA A 117 11.62 18.67 11.46
N LEU A 118 12.30 18.44 10.32
CA LEU A 118 11.64 18.03 9.09
C LEU A 118 11.02 16.64 9.22
N ARG A 119 11.69 15.71 9.93
CA ARG A 119 11.12 14.38 10.21
C ARG A 119 9.85 14.50 11.05
N ASP A 120 9.87 15.33 12.08
CA ASP A 120 8.71 15.55 12.96
C ASP A 120 7.54 16.20 12.21
N GLU A 121 7.82 17.18 11.35
CA GLU A 121 6.84 17.85 10.48
C GLU A 121 6.17 16.86 9.51
N LEU A 122 6.96 16.06 8.79
CA LEU A 122 6.46 15.03 7.87
C LEU A 122 5.64 13.96 8.60
N ALA A 123 6.14 13.47 9.74
CA ALA A 123 5.43 12.49 10.57
C ALA A 123 4.08 13.03 11.06
N ALA A 124 4.02 14.28 11.50
CA ALA A 124 2.81 14.92 11.97
C ALA A 124 1.80 15.14 10.84
N ALA A 125 2.25 15.69 9.72
CA ALA A 125 1.42 15.94 8.54
C ALA A 125 0.91 14.64 7.91
N GLY A 126 1.78 13.63 7.78
CA GLY A 126 1.43 12.32 7.26
C GLY A 126 0.39 11.60 8.12
N HIS A 127 0.54 11.64 9.44
CA HIS A 127 -0.46 11.06 10.34
C HIS A 127 -1.78 11.85 10.35
N ALA A 128 -1.73 13.17 10.22
CA ALA A 128 -2.94 13.99 10.06
C ALA A 128 -3.69 13.61 8.77
N TYR A 129 -2.96 13.44 7.67
CA TYR A 129 -3.51 12.98 6.40
C TYR A 129 -4.14 11.57 6.51
N TRP A 130 -3.43 10.63 7.14
CA TRP A 130 -3.97 9.28 7.40
C TRP A 130 -5.26 9.33 8.21
N ARG A 131 -5.32 10.10 9.30
CA ARG A 131 -6.53 10.24 10.13
C ARG A 131 -7.71 10.84 9.38
N ALA A 132 -7.44 11.73 8.41
CA ALA A 132 -8.47 12.40 7.64
C ALA A 132 -9.03 11.53 6.50
N HIS A 133 -8.21 10.66 5.90
CA HIS A 133 -8.54 10.01 4.62
C HIS A 133 -8.46 8.48 4.62
N HIS A 134 -7.75 7.87 5.56
CA HIS A 134 -7.33 6.47 5.46
C HIS A 134 -7.64 5.62 6.69
N THR A 135 -8.62 6.05 7.49
CA THR A 135 -9.18 5.21 8.56
C THR A 135 -10.24 4.25 8.00
N LEU A 136 -10.49 3.17 8.73
CA LEU A 136 -11.55 2.21 8.39
C LEU A 136 -12.92 2.89 8.44
N GLU A 137 -13.12 3.80 9.39
CA GLU A 137 -14.35 4.56 9.55
C GLU A 137 -14.59 5.50 8.37
N ALA A 138 -13.56 6.21 7.91
CA ALA A 138 -13.64 7.07 6.72
C ALA A 138 -13.99 6.23 5.49
N THR A 139 -13.27 5.13 5.29
CA THR A 139 -13.49 4.18 4.19
C THR A 139 -14.93 3.66 4.19
N ALA A 140 -15.43 3.15 5.33
CA ALA A 140 -16.78 2.64 5.46
C ALA A 140 -17.84 3.72 5.21
N SER A 141 -17.60 4.94 5.64
CA SER A 141 -18.49 6.08 5.42
C SER A 141 -18.55 6.47 3.95
N ASP A 142 -17.42 6.48 3.25
CA ASP A 142 -17.37 6.75 1.82
C ASP A 142 -18.06 5.68 0.99
N TYR A 143 -17.87 4.39 1.33
CA TYR A 143 -18.61 3.30 0.69
C TYR A 143 -20.12 3.47 0.87
N ARG A 144 -20.60 3.75 2.09
CA ARG A 144 -22.04 3.99 2.32
C ARG A 144 -22.56 5.15 1.48
N ARG A 145 -21.84 6.28 1.47
CA ARG A 145 -22.20 7.46 0.68
C ARG A 145 -22.31 7.12 -0.81
N VAL A 146 -21.33 6.42 -1.38
CA VAL A 146 -21.34 6.03 -2.80
C VAL A 146 -22.45 5.03 -3.10
N ILE A 147 -22.70 4.05 -2.20
CA ILE A 147 -23.80 3.09 -2.34
C ILE A 147 -25.14 3.82 -2.35
N ASP A 148 -25.37 4.76 -1.44
CA ASP A 148 -26.64 5.50 -1.38
C ASP A 148 -26.83 6.37 -2.63
N LEU A 149 -25.76 7.02 -3.12
CA LEU A 149 -25.78 7.75 -4.38
C LEU A 149 -26.08 6.82 -5.57
N ALA A 150 -25.50 5.62 -5.60
CA ALA A 150 -25.75 4.65 -6.66
C ALA A 150 -27.20 4.13 -6.62
N ARG A 151 -27.73 3.83 -5.43
CA ARG A 151 -29.12 3.37 -5.24
C ARG A 151 -30.15 4.40 -5.69
N ALA A 152 -29.84 5.70 -5.58
CA ALA A 152 -30.71 6.78 -6.04
C ALA A 152 -30.74 6.94 -7.57
N ARG A 153 -29.85 6.27 -8.31
CA ARG A 153 -29.78 6.33 -9.77
C ARG A 153 -30.42 5.07 -10.36
N ALA A 154 -31.10 5.23 -11.50
CA ALA A 154 -31.53 4.08 -12.28
C ALA A 154 -30.30 3.26 -12.69
N ALA A 155 -30.37 1.93 -12.52
CA ALA A 155 -29.31 1.06 -12.97
C ALA A 155 -29.10 1.25 -14.48
N PRO A 156 -27.85 1.38 -14.96
CA PRO A 156 -27.60 1.43 -16.38
C PRO A 156 -28.09 0.12 -17.03
N VAL A 157 -28.76 0.23 -18.16
CA VAL A 157 -29.06 -0.94 -18.98
C VAL A 157 -27.75 -1.34 -19.65
N VAL A 158 -27.14 -2.43 -19.19
CA VAL A 158 -25.91 -2.98 -19.78
C VAL A 158 -26.29 -4.14 -20.69
N THR A 159 -26.05 -4.00 -21.99
CA THR A 159 -26.45 -4.98 -23.01
C THR A 159 -25.26 -5.72 -23.64
N ASP A 160 -24.04 -5.30 -23.33
CA ASP A 160 -22.79 -5.70 -23.97
C ASP A 160 -21.78 -6.30 -22.98
N LEU A 161 -22.27 -6.83 -21.86
CA LEU A 161 -21.41 -7.52 -20.90
C LEU A 161 -20.76 -8.75 -21.56
N PRO A 162 -19.46 -9.00 -21.30
CA PRO A 162 -18.81 -10.24 -21.70
C PRO A 162 -19.60 -11.47 -21.23
N PRO A 163 -19.55 -12.61 -21.95
CA PRO A 163 -20.30 -13.82 -21.60
C PRO A 163 -20.13 -14.23 -20.13
N HIS A 164 -18.94 -14.02 -19.56
CA HIS A 164 -18.67 -14.40 -18.18
C HIS A 164 -19.34 -13.55 -17.10
N PHE A 165 -20.03 -12.49 -17.47
CA PHE A 165 -20.88 -11.69 -16.58
C PHE A 165 -22.38 -11.98 -16.74
N VAL A 166 -22.78 -12.71 -17.79
CA VAL A 166 -24.19 -13.03 -18.10
C VAL A 166 -24.48 -14.53 -18.12
N GLU A 167 -23.43 -15.36 -18.10
CA GLU A 167 -23.55 -16.81 -18.05
C GLU A 167 -24.18 -17.27 -16.73
N ASP A 168 -25.19 -18.12 -16.85
CA ASP A 168 -25.79 -18.82 -15.73
C ASP A 168 -24.88 -19.96 -15.29
N TYR A 169 -23.87 -19.64 -14.47
CA TYR A 169 -22.95 -20.62 -13.87
C TYR A 169 -23.64 -21.62 -12.94
N THR A 170 -24.87 -21.35 -12.52
CA THR A 170 -25.65 -22.24 -11.67
C THR A 170 -26.43 -23.31 -12.46
N ARG A 171 -26.54 -23.18 -13.79
CA ARG A 171 -27.28 -24.09 -14.66
C ARG A 171 -26.81 -25.54 -14.54
N ALA A 172 -25.52 -25.80 -14.77
CA ALA A 172 -24.99 -27.17 -14.77
C ALA A 172 -25.13 -27.84 -13.39
N ALA A 173 -25.02 -27.07 -12.31
CA ALA A 173 -25.23 -27.55 -10.96
C ALA A 173 -26.71 -27.94 -10.72
N ARG A 174 -27.66 -27.12 -11.18
CA ARG A 174 -29.10 -27.45 -11.13
C ARG A 174 -29.45 -28.71 -11.92
N GLU A 175 -28.93 -28.84 -13.14
CA GLU A 175 -29.19 -30.00 -14.00
C GLU A 175 -28.72 -31.31 -13.33
N ARG A 176 -27.50 -31.31 -12.75
CA ARG A 176 -26.95 -32.48 -12.07
C ARG A 176 -27.66 -32.82 -10.76
N THR A 177 -28.00 -31.82 -9.95
CA THR A 177 -28.70 -32.04 -8.67
C THR A 177 -30.14 -32.48 -8.88
N GLY A 178 -30.83 -31.90 -9.87
CA GLY A 178 -32.17 -32.34 -10.29
C GLY A 178 -32.19 -33.79 -10.77
N ALA A 179 -31.18 -34.22 -11.54
CA ALA A 179 -31.04 -35.63 -11.93
C ALA A 179 -30.88 -36.60 -10.74
N LEU A 180 -30.44 -36.09 -9.59
CA LEU A 180 -30.30 -36.84 -8.33
C LEU A 180 -31.51 -36.68 -7.40
N GLY A 181 -32.57 -35.96 -7.82
CA GLY A 181 -33.74 -35.67 -6.99
C GLY A 181 -33.48 -34.66 -5.86
N LEU A 182 -32.37 -33.92 -5.92
CA LEU A 182 -31.99 -32.92 -4.92
C LEU A 182 -32.33 -31.51 -5.41
N THR A 183 -32.90 -30.69 -4.54
CA THR A 183 -33.09 -29.25 -4.78
C THR A 183 -32.30 -28.47 -3.72
N LEU A 184 -31.43 -27.58 -4.16
CA LEU A 184 -30.62 -26.74 -3.27
C LEU A 184 -31.14 -25.31 -3.28
N ASP A 185 -31.35 -24.72 -2.10
CA ASP A 185 -31.89 -23.37 -1.96
C ASP A 185 -30.97 -22.30 -2.57
N ILE A 186 -29.64 -22.49 -2.48
CA ILE A 186 -28.64 -21.60 -3.09
C ILE A 186 -28.67 -21.60 -4.63
N LEU A 187 -29.35 -22.57 -5.25
CA LEU A 187 -29.49 -22.68 -6.70
C LEU A 187 -30.88 -22.25 -7.20
N ARG A 188 -31.79 -21.83 -6.31
CA ARG A 188 -33.09 -21.26 -6.72
C ARG A 188 -32.84 -19.86 -7.27
N ALA A 189 -33.19 -19.64 -8.54
CA ALA A 189 -33.06 -18.33 -9.18
C ALA A 189 -33.89 -17.30 -8.39
N GLY A 190 -33.24 -16.20 -7.99
CA GLY A 190 -33.88 -14.98 -7.52
C GLY A 190 -34.20 -14.06 -8.68
#